data_AF-A0A2G6IXY3-F1
#
_entry.id   AF-A0A2G6IXY3-F1
#
_cell.length_a   1.000
_cell.length_b   1.000
_cell.length_c   1.000
_cell.angle_alpha   90.00
_cell.angle_beta   90.00
_cell.angle_gamma   90.00
#
_symmetry.space_group_name_H-M   'P 1'
#
loop_
_entity.id
_entity.type
_entity.pdbx_description
1 polymer ?
#
loop_
_entity_poly.entity_id
_entity_poly.type
_entity_poly.pdbx_seq_one_letter_code
_entity_poly.pdbx_strand_id
1 'polypeptide(L)' 'SKVSYMFVDYRVQKKLYDWAKNKKGVSARTLAWLFQYPRGRRAMKGIIRHEPGHLNHYHVRFKCPRGDSECM' A
#
# COMPACT_ATOMS: atom_id res chain seq x y z
N SER A 1 -5.16 8.31 -13.84
CA SER A 1 -4.86 8.80 -12.48
C SER A 1 -3.78 7.96 -11.81
N LYS A 2 -2.90 8.55 -11.00
CA LYS A 2 -1.82 7.83 -10.28
C LYS A 2 -2.22 7.63 -8.82
N VAL A 3 -1.94 6.46 -8.23
CA VAL A 3 -2.21 6.19 -6.80
C VAL A 3 -1.18 6.92 -5.93
N SER A 4 -1.66 7.53 -4.84
CA SER A 4 -0.83 8.08 -3.75
C SER A 4 -0.58 7.02 -2.69
N TYR A 5 -1.67 6.52 -2.07
CA TYR A 5 -1.64 5.54 -0.99
C TYR A 5 -2.82 4.57 -1.11
N MET A 6 -2.67 3.40 -0.52
CA MET A 6 -3.74 2.41 -0.35
C MET A 6 -3.74 1.92 1.10
N PHE A 7 -4.85 2.06 1.82
CA PHE A 7 -4.97 1.58 3.20
C PHE A 7 -5.57 0.17 3.26
N VAL A 8 -4.88 -0.71 3.99
CA VAL A 8 -5.15 -2.14 4.15
C VAL A 8 -4.68 -2.58 5.54
N ASP A 9 -5.46 -3.38 6.28
CA ASP A 9 -5.06 -3.92 7.58
C ASP A 9 -3.70 -4.65 7.48
N TYR A 10 -2.82 -4.44 8.47
CA TYR A 10 -1.45 -4.96 8.45
C TYR A 10 -1.39 -6.50 8.33
N ARG A 11 -2.39 -7.21 8.85
CA ARG A 11 -2.49 -8.68 8.72
C ARG A 11 -2.82 -9.10 7.30
N VAL A 12 -3.66 -8.33 6.60
CA VAL A 12 -3.97 -8.55 5.19
C VAL A 12 -2.76 -8.23 4.33
N GLN A 13 -2.03 -7.14 4.63
CA GLN A 13 -0.75 -6.83 3.96
C GLN A 13 0.23 -7.99 4.04
N LYS A 14 0.39 -8.63 5.20
CA LYS A 14 1.27 -9.80 5.36
C LYS A 14 0.90 -10.92 4.39
N LYS A 15 -0.39 -11.28 4.31
CA LYS A 15 -0.87 -12.33 3.39
C LYS A 15 -0.56 -11.99 1.93
N LEU A 16 -0.80 -10.75 1.53
CA LEU A 16 -0.52 -10.27 0.17
C LEU A 16 0.98 -10.23 -0.14
N TYR A 17 1.80 -9.75 0.80
CA TYR A 17 3.26 -9.72 0.69
C TYR A 17 3.82 -11.14 0.53
N ASP A 18 3.41 -12.07 1.38
CA ASP A 18 3.89 -13.46 1.37
C ASP A 18 3.48 -14.16 0.06
N TRP A 19 2.25 -13.93 -0.41
CA TRP A 19 1.81 -14.44 -1.71
C TRP A 19 2.62 -13.83 -2.86
N ALA A 20 2.81 -12.51 -2.89
CA ALA A 20 3.56 -11.83 -3.94
C ALA A 20 5.02 -12.29 -3.99
N LYS A 21 5.65 -12.42 -2.82
CA LYS A 21 7.03 -12.92 -2.70
C LYS A 21 7.14 -14.38 -3.14
N ASN A 22 6.34 -15.27 -2.55
CA ASN A 22 6.58 -16.71 -2.63
C ASN A 22 5.88 -17.38 -3.81
N LYS A 23 4.77 -16.82 -4.30
CA LYS A 23 3.98 -17.39 -5.40
C LYS A 23 4.14 -16.65 -6.72
N LYS A 24 4.53 -15.37 -6.67
CA LYS A 24 4.73 -14.54 -7.86
C LYS A 24 6.18 -14.13 -8.09
N GLY A 25 7.09 -14.44 -7.17
CA GLY A 25 8.52 -14.11 -7.32
C GLY A 25 8.78 -12.61 -7.41
N VAL A 26 7.91 -11.77 -6.83
CA VAL A 26 8.06 -10.32 -6.90
C VAL A 26 9.35 -9.90 -6.21
N SER A 27 10.14 -9.06 -6.89
CA SER A 27 11.46 -8.66 -6.40
C SER A 27 11.39 -7.94 -5.04
N ALA A 28 12.44 -8.08 -4.24
CA ALA A 28 12.54 -7.41 -2.95
C ALA A 28 12.41 -5.87 -3.08
N ARG A 29 12.96 -5.29 -4.16
CA ARG A 29 12.84 -3.86 -4.47
C ARG A 29 11.39 -3.45 -4.68
N THR A 30 10.63 -4.21 -5.48
CA THR A 30 9.21 -3.92 -5.74
C THR A 30 8.38 -4.11 -4.48
N LEU A 31 8.62 -5.17 -3.70
CA LEU A 31 7.95 -5.39 -2.42
C LEU A 31 8.22 -4.25 -1.44
N ALA A 32 9.47 -3.79 -1.34
CA ALA A 32 9.87 -2.68 -0.49
C ALA A 32 9.28 -1.33 -0.94
N TRP A 33 9.00 -1.16 -2.23
CA TRP A 33 8.30 0.02 -2.75
C TRP A 33 6.79 -0.03 -2.50
N LEU A 34 6.18 -1.21 -2.65
CA LEU A 34 4.74 -1.39 -2.49
C LEU A 34 4.28 -1.41 -1.04
N PHE A 35 4.87 -2.27 -0.19
CA PHE A 35 4.29 -2.61 1.11
C PHE A 35 4.94 -1.87 2.28
N GLN A 36 4.15 -1.47 3.26
CA GLN A 36 4.64 -1.11 4.59
C GLN A 36 5.23 -2.32 5.32
N TYR A 37 4.49 -3.44 5.33
CA TYR A 37 4.98 -4.73 5.83
C TYR A 37 6.30 -5.14 5.13
N PRO A 38 7.31 -5.68 5.85
CA PRO A 38 7.32 -6.10 7.25
C PRO A 38 7.82 -5.05 8.26
N ARG A 39 7.97 -3.77 7.89
CA ARG A 39 8.65 -2.73 8.70
C ARG A 39 7.91 -2.30 9.98
N GLY A 40 6.76 -2.90 10.28
CA GLY A 40 5.92 -2.57 11.43
C GLY A 40 4.79 -1.60 11.08
N ARG A 41 3.73 -1.61 11.92
CA ARG A 41 2.51 -0.81 11.71
C ARG A 41 2.71 0.70 11.72
N ARG A 42 3.78 1.17 12.38
CA ARG A 42 4.12 2.60 12.49
C ARG A 42 5.07 3.09 11.39
N ALA A 43 5.56 2.20 10.53
CA ALA A 43 6.48 2.60 9.46
C ALA A 43 5.74 3.36 8.36
N MET A 44 6.01 4.65 8.14
CA MET A 44 5.34 5.43 7.10
C MET A 44 5.99 5.26 5.71
N LYS A 45 6.23 4.01 5.31
CA LYS A 45 6.90 3.65 4.03
C LYS A 45 6.02 2.69 3.22
N GLY A 46 6.17 2.72 1.89
CA GLY A 46 5.33 1.97 0.96
C GLY A 46 4.09 2.74 0.53
N ILE A 47 3.43 2.24 -0.53
CA ILE A 47 2.15 2.73 -1.03
C ILE A 47 0.99 2.08 -0.25
N ILE A 48 1.08 0.78 -0.01
CA ILE A 48 0.13 -0.02 0.78
C ILE A 48 0.49 0.14 2.26
N ARG A 49 -0.40 0.78 3.03
CA ARG A 49 -0.17 1.20 4.41
C ARG A 49 -1.29 0.73 5.34
N HIS A 50 -0.95 0.60 6.61
CA HIS A 50 -1.92 0.20 7.63
C HIS A 50 -2.71 1.39 8.13
N GLU A 51 -4.02 1.20 8.18
CA GLU A 51 -4.94 2.00 8.96
C GLU A 51 -5.92 1.04 9.66
N PRO A 52 -6.32 1.29 10.92
CA PRO A 52 -7.37 0.52 11.59
C PRO A 52 -8.67 0.46 10.76
N GLY A 53 -9.44 -0.62 10.88
CA GLY A 53 -10.74 -0.78 10.20
C GLY A 53 -10.70 -1.37 8.79
N HIS A 54 -9.55 -1.40 8.12
CA HIS A 54 -9.41 -1.81 6.71
C HIS A 54 -9.19 -3.33 6.52
N LEU A 55 -10.03 -4.15 7.17
CA LEU A 55 -9.89 -5.61 7.14
C LEU A 55 -10.53 -6.29 5.92
N ASN A 56 -11.59 -5.68 5.39
CA ASN A 56 -12.45 -6.24 4.35
C ASN A 56 -12.68 -5.28 3.17
N HIS A 57 -12.03 -4.12 3.19
CA HIS A 57 -12.11 -3.13 2.12
C HIS A 57 -10.76 -2.43 1.93
N TYR A 58 -10.62 -1.76 0.80
CA TYR A 58 -9.44 -0.98 0.43
C TYR A 58 -9.82 0.49 0.32
N HIS A 59 -9.10 1.36 1.03
CA HIS A 59 -9.18 2.79 0.77
C HIS A 59 -8.05 3.17 -0.18
N VAL A 60 -8.37 3.68 -1.37
CA VAL A 60 -7.37 4.10 -2.35
C VAL A 60 -7.43 5.62 -2.50
N ARG A 61 -6.33 6.32 -2.18
CA ARG A 61 -6.19 7.75 -2.44
C ARG A 61 -5.42 7.96 -3.74
N PHE A 62 -6.02 8.70 -4.68
CA PHE A 62 -5.37 9.10 -5.92
C PHE A 62 -4.64 10.43 -5.76
N LYS A 63 -3.68 10.69 -6.66
CA LYS A 63 -3.10 12.03 -6.83
C LYS A 63 -4.08 12.92 -7.56
N CYS A 64 -4.04 14.21 -7.24
CA CYS A 64 -4.66 15.24 -8.04
C CYS A 64 -4.23 15.12 -9.51
N PRO A 65 -5.15 15.35 -10.46
CA PRO A 65 -4.80 15.48 -11.87
C PRO A 65 -3.73 16.57 -12.06
N ARG A 66 -2.90 16.43 -13.09
CA ARG A 66 -1.93 17.48 -13.42
C ARG A 66 -2.68 18.73 -13.90
N GLY A 67 -2.33 19.89 -13.32
CA GLY A 67 -2.90 21.18 -13.71
C GLY A 67 -4.23 21.52 -13.03
N ASP A 68 -4.74 20.66 -12.16
CA ASP A 68 -5.94 20.93 -11.36
C ASP A 68 -5.55 21.71 -10.09
N SER A 69 -5.75 23.03 -10.11
CA SER A 69 -5.43 23.93 -8.99
C SER A 69 -6.39 23.82 -7.81
N GLU A 70 -7.58 23.25 -8.02
CA GLU A 70 -8.64 23.18 -7.01
C GLU A 70 -8.58 21.89 -6.19
N CYS A 71 -7.77 20.91 -6.62
CA CYS A 71 -7.63 19.64 -5.94
C CYS A 71 -6.68 19.72 -4.73
N MET A 72 -7.17 19.32 -3.55
CA MET A 72 -6.46 19.31 -2.27
C MET A 72 -6.24 17.90 -1.70
#